data_AF-A0A9E4E4T1-F1
#
_entry.id   AF-A0A9E4E4T1-F1
#
_cell.length_a   1.000
_cell.length_b   1.000
_cell.length_c   1.000
_cell.angle_alpha   90.00
_cell.angle_beta   90.00
_cell.angle_gamma   90.00
#
_symmetry.space_group_name_H-M   'P 1'
#
loop_
_entity.id
_entity.type
_entity.pdbx_description
1 polymer ?
#
loop_
_entity_poly.entity_id
_entity_poly.type
_entity_poly.pdbx_seq_one_letter_code
_entity_poly.pdbx_strand_id
1 'polypeptide(L)' 'MKGNVYRLVVAINYQYGIIYIRFIGTHQEYDRINAATV' A
#
# COMPACT_ATOMS: atom_id res chain seq x y z
N MET A 1 -15.54 -12.00 12.50
CA MET A 1 -14.55 -10.93 12.79
C MET A 1 -13.62 -10.79 11.58
N LYS A 2 -13.77 -9.74 10.75
CA LYS A 2 -12.87 -9.45 9.62
C LYS A 2 -12.18 -8.11 9.86
N GLY A 3 -11.20 -8.08 10.76
CA GLY A 3 -10.33 -6.92 10.97
C GLY A 3 -9.11 -7.05 10.08
N ASN A 4 -8.76 -6.00 9.35
CA ASN A 4 -7.60 -5.89 8.44
C ASN A 4 -7.74 -6.53 7.05
N VAL A 5 -8.77 -6.09 6.31
CA VAL A 5 -8.96 -6.48 4.90
C VAL A 5 -8.15 -5.59 3.95
N TYR A 6 -7.63 -4.44 4.39
CA TYR A 6 -6.96 -3.46 3.54
C TYR A 6 -5.50 -3.22 3.90
N ARG A 7 -4.68 -2.94 2.88
CA ARG A 7 -3.29 -2.53 2.97
C ARG A 7 -3.11 -1.19 2.25
N LEU A 8 -2.33 -0.31 2.85
CA LEU A 8 -1.93 0.99 2.32
C LEU A 8 -0.40 0.99 2.23
N VAL A 9 0.14 1.20 1.03
CA VAL A 9 1.58 1.37 0.79
C VAL A 9 1.81 2.80 0.34
N VAL A 10 2.58 3.54 1.12
CA VAL A 10 2.92 4.95 0.85
C VAL A 10 4.42 5.15 0.89
N ALA A 11 4.92 6.04 0.05
CA ALA A 11 6.25 6.61 0.17
C ALA A 11 6.10 8.04 0.68
N ILE A 12 6.71 8.35 1.82
CA ILE A 12 6.62 9.66 2.45
C ILE A 12 7.96 10.37 2.29
N ASN A 13 7.93 11.55 1.66
CA ASN A 13 9.04 12.47 1.63
C ASN A 13 8.81 13.53 2.71
N TYR A 14 9.39 13.31 3.89
CA TYR A 14 9.25 14.21 5.05
C TYR A 14 9.91 15.57 4.84
N GLN A 15 10.96 15.63 4.02
CA GLN A 15 11.70 16.87 3.77
C GLN A 15 10.86 17.88 2.99
N TYR A 16 10.07 17.40 2.02
CA TYR A 16 9.19 18.25 1.21
C TYR A 16 7.72 18.17 1.64
N GLY A 17 7.40 17.36 2.65
CA GLY A 17 6.03 17.14 3.13
C GLY A 17 5.12 16.43 2.13
N ILE A 18 5.69 15.68 1.18
CA ILE A 18 4.94 15.05 0.09
C ILE A 18 4.68 13.58 0.44
N ILE A 19 3.44 13.14 0.23
CA ILE A 19 3.04 11.74 0.41
C ILE A 19 2.65 11.17 -0.96
N TYR A 20 3.33 10.11 -1.37
CA TYR A 20 3.02 9.35 -2.58
C TYR A 20 2.31 8.06 -2.20
N ILE A 21 1.06 7.92 -2.64
CA ILE A 21 0.27 6.70 -2.41
C ILE A 21 0.58 5.72 -3.54
N ARG A 22 1.27 4.62 -3.22
CA ARG A 22 1.67 3.60 -4.20
C ARG A 22 0.61 2.51 -4.35
N PHE A 23 -0.15 2.23 -3.31
CA PHE A 23 -1.20 1.22 -3.34
C PHE A 23 -2.22 1.42 -2.21
N ILE A 24 -3.50 1.27 -2.54
CA ILE A 24 -4.59 1.08 -1.58
C ILE A 24 -5.42 -0.10 -2.09
N GLY A 25 -5.52 -1.17 -1.32
CA GLY A 25 -6.30 -2.31 -1.76
C GLY A 25 -6.43 -3.40 -0.71
N THR A 26 -7.22 -4.42 -1.03
CA THR A 26 -7.46 -5.51 -0.10
C THR A 26 -6.27 -6.48 -0.03
N HIS A 27 -6.19 -7.29 1.02
CA HIS A 27 -5.15 -8.31 1.14
C HIS A 27 -5.18 -9.30 -0.04
N GLN A 28 -6.37 -9.57 -0.61
CA GLN A 28 -6.54 -10.43 -1.79
C GLN A 28 -6.07 -9.79 -3.11
N GLU A 29 -6.12 -8.45 -3.22
CA GLU A 29 -5.59 -7.74 -4.40
C GLU A 29 -4.07 -7.59 -4.34
N TYR A 30 -3.51 -7.41 -3.14
CA TYR A 30 -2.06 -7.41 -2.93
C TYR A 30 -1.45 -8.79 -3.23
N ASP A 31 -2.09 -9.90 -2.84
CA ASP A 31 -1.54 -11.24 -3.06
C ASP A 31 -1.49 -11.64 -4.55
N ARG A 32 -2.34 -11.04 -5.39
CA ARG A 32 -2.31 -11.22 -6.85
C ARG A 32 -1.28 -10.33 -7.56
N ILE A 33 -0.89 -9.23 -6.94
CA ILE A 33 0.08 -8.28 -7.51
C ILE A 33 1.35 -8.41 -6.67
N ASN A 34 2.27 -9.24 -7.12
CA ASN A 34 3.56 -9.50 -6.46
C ASN A 34 4.39 -8.20 -6.34
N ALA A 35 4.13 -7.43 -5.28
CA ALA A 35 4.69 -6.10 -5.02
C ALA A 35 6.20 -6.12 -4.73
N ALA A 36 6.83 -7.30 -4.76
CA ALA A 36 8.28 -7.45 -4.73
C ALA A 36 8.95 -7.27 -6.11
N THR A 37 8.18 -7.03 -7.19
CA THR A 37 8.68 -6.98 -8.56
C THR A 37 8.63 -5.59 -9.22
N VAL A 38 8.45 -4.50 -8.45
CA VAL A 38 8.46 -3.12 -8.98
C VAL A 38 9.43 -2.21 -8.23
#